data_AF-A0A945M8N7-F1
#
_entry.id   AF-A0A945M8N7-F1
#
_cell.length_a   1.000
_cell.length_b   1.000
_cell.length_c   1.000
_cell.angle_alpha   90.00
_cell.angle_beta   90.00
_cell.angle_gamma   90.00
#
_symmetry.space_group_name_H-M   'P 1'
#
loop_
_entity.id
_entity.type
_entity.pdbx_description
1 polymer ?
#
loop_
_entity_poly.entity_id
_entity_poly.type
_entity_poly.pdbx_seq_one_letter_code
_entity_poly.pdbx_strand_id
1 'polypeptide(L)' 'MTGLSRTLCAVFCALAWAAPAAGAEEFRVAAAADGQTLVLADGETLRLAAVRAPEAAHGARWVEAARAA' A
#
# COMPACT_ATOMS: atom_id res chain seq x y z
N MET A 1 -20.02 -18.34 32.88
CA MET A 1 -19.83 -17.52 31.65
C MET A 1 -18.35 -17.19 31.43
N THR A 2 -17.49 -18.19 31.29
CA THR A 2 -16.01 -18.01 31.22
C THR A 2 -15.37 -18.67 29.99
N GLY A 3 -16.12 -19.50 29.25
CA GLY A 3 -15.62 -20.19 28.04
C GLY A 3 -15.53 -19.27 26.83
N LEU A 4 -16.52 -18.41 26.60
CA LEU A 4 -16.61 -17.55 25.41
C LEU A 4 -15.43 -16.58 25.27
N SER A 5 -14.93 -16.05 26.40
CA SER A 5 -13.77 -15.17 26.45
C SER A 5 -12.47 -15.87 26.05
N ARG A 6 -12.27 -17.14 26.46
CA ARG A 6 -11.07 -17.90 26.12
C ARG A 6 -11.06 -18.30 24.65
N THR A 7 -12.22 -18.63 24.08
CA THR A 7 -12.36 -18.95 22.66
C THR A 7 -12.09 -17.74 21.78
N LEU A 8 -12.62 -16.57 22.13
CA LEU A 8 -12.35 -15.31 21.41
C LEU A 8 -10.86 -14.94 21.44
N CYS A 9 -10.21 -15.10 22.59
CA CYS A 9 -8.78 -14.86 22.73
C CYS A 9 -7.94 -15.81 21.85
N ALA A 10 -8.26 -17.11 21.84
CA ALA A 10 -7.57 -18.09 21.01
C ALA A 10 -7.73 -17.82 19.50
N VAL A 11 -8.94 -17.43 19.08
CA VAL A 11 -9.21 -17.06 17.68
C VAL A 11 -8.44 -15.81 17.28
N PHE A 12 -8.43 -14.76 18.12
CA PHE A 12 -7.67 -13.54 17.85
C PHE A 12 -6.17 -13.80 17.75
N CYS A 13 -5.60 -14.60 18.66
CA CYS A 13 -4.18 -14.98 18.60
C CYS A 13 -3.85 -15.81 17.35
N ALA A 14 -4.74 -16.72 16.93
CA ALA A 14 -4.55 -17.51 15.72
C ALA A 14 -4.60 -16.64 14.44
N LEU A 15 -5.50 -15.65 14.39
CA LEU A 15 -5.56 -14.67 13.28
C LEU A 15 -4.33 -13.75 13.25
N ALA A 16 -3.82 -13.32 14.40
CA ALA A 16 -2.61 -12.50 14.47
C ALA A 16 -1.37 -13.26 14.00
N TRP A 17 -1.28 -14.57 14.29
CA TRP A 17 -0.19 -15.41 13.79
C TRP A 17 -0.33 -15.72 12.28
N ALA A 18 -1.56 -15.80 11.77
CA ALA A 18 -1.83 -16.02 10.35
C ALA A 18 -1.67 -14.75 9.49
N ALA A 19 -1.35 -13.61 10.09
CA ALA A 19 -1.01 -12.42 9.32
C ALA A 19 0.22 -12.74 8.46
N PRO A 20 0.14 -12.60 7.12
CA PRO A 20 1.29 -12.87 6.26
C PRO A 20 2.44 -11.99 6.72
N ALA A 21 3.59 -12.61 6.98
CA ALA A 21 4.80 -11.86 7.27
C ALA A 21 5.04 -10.89 6.12
N ALA A 22 5.16 -9.59 6.42
CA ALA A 22 5.47 -8.59 5.43
C ALA A 22 6.85 -8.91 4.83
N GLY A 23 6.85 -9.46 3.61
CA GLY A 23 8.06 -9.65 2.82
C GLY A 23 8.49 -8.32 2.23
N ALA A 24 9.80 -8.09 2.17
CA ALA A 24 10.37 -7.03 1.35
C ALA A 24 10.76 -7.64 0.01
N GLU A 25 10.28 -7.05 -1.08
CA GLU A 25 10.65 -7.38 -2.44
C GLU A 25 11.11 -6.09 -3.14
N GLU A 26 12.18 -6.19 -3.93
CA GLU A 26 12.72 -5.06 -4.67
C GLU A 26 12.12 -5.01 -6.07
N PHE A 27 11.55 -3.85 -6.44
CA PHE A 27 10.98 -3.62 -7.76
C PHE A 27 11.70 -2.49 -8.48
N ARG A 28 11.88 -2.64 -9.80
CA ARG A 28 12.34 -1.54 -10.65
C ARG A 28 11.15 -0.67 -11.05
N VAL A 29 11.17 0.58 -10.63
CA VAL A 29 10.13 1.57 -10.96
C VAL A 29 10.48 2.22 -12.30
N ALA A 30 9.54 2.20 -13.24
CA ALA A 30 9.65 2.92 -14.51
C ALA A 30 9.18 4.37 -14.40
N ALA A 31 8.08 4.62 -13.68
CA ALA A 31 7.52 5.94 -13.50
C ALA A 31 6.63 6.03 -12.23
N ALA A 32 6.44 7.24 -11.71
CA ALA A 32 5.38 7.54 -10.74
C ALA A 32 4.18 8.13 -11.51
N ALA A 33 3.01 7.47 -11.42
CA ALA A 33 1.80 7.94 -12.08
C ALA A 33 1.12 9.06 -11.29
N ASP A 34 1.08 8.92 -9.96
CA ASP A 34 0.64 9.94 -9.01
C ASP A 34 1.29 9.70 -7.63
N GLY A 35 0.94 10.51 -6.62
CA GLY A 35 1.56 10.45 -5.29
C GLY A 35 1.36 9.15 -4.50
N GLN A 36 0.52 8.21 -4.97
CA GLN A 36 0.37 6.88 -4.36
C GLN A 36 0.41 5.73 -5.37
N THR A 37 0.63 6.02 -6.65
CA THR A 37 0.59 5.03 -7.74
C THR A 37 1.92 5.02 -8.50
N LEU A 38 2.54 3.83 -8.60
CA LEU A 38 3.81 3.60 -9.30
C LEU A 38 3.60 2.63 -10.48
N VAL A 39 4.29 2.89 -11.59
CA VAL A 39 4.38 1.97 -12.73
C VAL A 39 5.74 1.28 -12.68
N LEU A 40 5.73 -0.04 -12.69
CA LEU A 40 6.91 -0.89 -12.67
C LEU A 40 7.49 -1.07 -14.09
N ALA A 41 8.75 -1.50 -14.16
CA ALA A 41 9.47 -1.70 -15.42
C ALA A 41 8.91 -2.83 -16.30
N ASP A 42 8.19 -3.77 -15.71
CA ASP A 42 7.46 -4.84 -16.41
C ASP A 42 6.07 -4.38 -16.91
N GLY A 43 5.67 -3.15 -16.61
CA GLY A 43 4.38 -2.56 -16.98
C GLY A 43 3.28 -2.77 -15.94
N GLU A 44 3.53 -3.45 -14.83
CA GLU A 44 2.57 -3.55 -13.73
C GLU A 44 2.42 -2.20 -12.98
N THR A 45 1.32 -2.05 -12.25
CA THR A 45 1.04 -0.83 -11.46
C THR A 45 0.82 -1.20 -10.01
N LEU A 46 1.58 -0.56 -9.11
CA LEU A 46 1.44 -0.72 -7.66
C LEU A 46 0.81 0.53 -7.04
N ARG A 47 -0.08 0.30 -6.06
CA ARG A 47 -0.64 1.36 -5.22
C ARG A 47 -0.17 1.20 -3.79
N LEU A 48 0.37 2.28 -3.23
CA LEU A 48 0.88 2.27 -1.87
C LEU A 48 -0.27 2.10 -0.87
N ALA A 49 -0.23 1.01 -0.09
CA ALA A 49 -1.18 0.78 0.99
C ALA A 49 -1.01 1.83 2.09
N ALA A 50 -2.12 2.28 2.68
CA ALA A 50 -2.17 3.29 3.74
C ALA A 50 -1.60 4.69 3.40
N VAL A 51 -1.22 4.94 2.14
CA VAL A 51 -0.88 6.28 1.65
C VAL A 51 -2.10 6.88 0.95
N ARG A 52 -2.48 8.10 1.36
CA ARG A 52 -3.53 8.87 0.70
C ARG A 52 -2.93 10.16 0.16
N ALA A 53 -2.56 10.14 -1.11
CA ALA A 53 -2.10 11.31 -1.85
C ALA A 53 -3.28 11.94 -2.62
N PRO A 54 -3.26 13.25 -2.88
CA PRO A 54 -4.18 13.87 -3.83
C PRO A 54 -4.08 13.15 -5.18
N GLU A 55 -5.20 12.68 -5.70
CA GLU A 55 -5.22 12.01 -7.01
C GLU A 55 -4.98 13.05 -8.10
N ALA A 56 -3.86 12.90 -8.82
CA ALA A 56 -3.54 13.78 -9.94
C ALA A 56 -4.39 13.48 -11.19
N ALA A 57 -5.06 12.32 -11.24
CA ALA A 57 -5.87 11.87 -12.39
C ALA A 57 -7.15 12.71 -12.60
N HIS A 58 -7.63 13.44 -11.57
CA HIS A 58 -8.76 14.36 -11.67
C HIS A 58 -8.27 15.82 -11.62
N GLY A 59 -7.74 16.31 -12.76
CA GLY A 59 -7.56 17.74 -13.00
C GLY A 59 -6.22 18.34 -12.56
N ALA A 60 -5.34 18.53 -13.55
CA ALA A 60 -4.33 19.58 -13.70
C ALA A 60 -3.85 20.33 -12.43
N ARG A 61 -2.58 20.08 -11.99
CA ARG A 61 -1.64 21.18 -11.62
C ARG A 61 -0.19 20.84 -11.30
N TRP A 62 0.25 19.57 -11.25
CA TRP A 62 1.55 19.27 -10.63
C TRP A 62 2.72 19.01 -11.59
N VAL A 63 2.51 19.05 -12.91
CA VAL A 63 3.58 18.79 -13.90
C VAL A 63 4.63 19.90 -13.98
N GLU A 64 4.38 21.10 -13.43
CA GLU A 64 5.32 22.22 -13.54
C GLU A 64 6.39 22.30 -12.44
N ALA A 65 6.24 21.60 -11.30
CA ALA A 65 7.18 21.74 -10.18
C ALA A 65 8.48 20.92 -10.34
N ALA A 66 8.48 19.85 -11.14
CA ALA A 66 9.63 18.96 -11.28
C ALA A 66 10.65 19.39 -12.36
N ARG A 67 10.32 20.40 -13.18
CA ARG A 67 11.19 20.88 -14.27
C ARG A 67 11.95 22.18 -13.93
N ALA A 68 11.81 22.68 -12.71
CA ALA A 68 12.42 23.93 -12.24
C ALA A 68 13.41 23.75 -11.08
N ALA A 69 13.82 22.52 -10.77
CA ALA A 69 14.84 22.21 -9.78
C ALA A 69 16.08 21.59 -10.45
#